data_AF-A0A9W5YMC9-F1
#
_entry.id   AF-A0A9W5YMC9-F1
#
_cell.length_a   1.000
_cell.length_b   1.000
_cell.length_c   1.000
_cell.angle_alpha   90.00
_cell.angle_beta   90.00
_cell.angle_gamma   90.00
#
_symmetry.space_group_name_H-M   'P 1'
#
loop_
_entity.id
_entity.type
_entity.pdbx_description
1 polymer ?
#
loop_
_entity_poly.entity_id
_entity_poly.type
_entity_poly.pdbx_seq_one_letter_code
_entity_poly.pdbx_strand_id
1 'polypeptide(L)'
;MVKETKFYDILGVPPTASEAQLKSAYKKGALKYHPDKNTNNPEAAEKFKELSHAYETLSDPQKRNLYDQLGEEGLEHGGAGGGMGAEDLFAQFFGGGGGFGGMFGGGMRDQGPKKARTIHHVHKVNLEDIYRGKVSKLALQKSVICPGCDGRGGKEGAVKSCTGCNGSGMKTMMRQMGPMIQRFQTVCPDCNGEGEIIREKDRCKRCNGKKTTVERKVLHVHVDRGVKNGHKIEFRGEGDQMPGVLPGDVVFEIEQKPHPRFQRKDDDLFYQAEIDLLTALGGGTINIEHLDDRWLTVTVAPGEVITPGAIKVIKGQGMPSYRHHDFGNLYIQFDVKFPEKDQLKNLELLEQVLPPRMEQSQPPQDAMIEDFELEDIDASESSQARAHGAANSMDEDDDDVPPGAERVQCASQ
;
A
#
# COMPACT_ATOMS: atom_id res chain seq x y z
N MET A 1 15.00 27.33 45.64
CA MET A 1 16.23 27.35 44.81
C MET A 1 16.51 25.90 44.45
N VAL A 2 16.87 25.64 43.20
CA VAL A 2 17.11 24.29 42.68
C VAL A 2 18.57 23.91 42.97
N LYS A 3 18.83 22.68 43.41
CA LYS A 3 20.20 22.21 43.74
C LYS A 3 21.10 22.13 42.50
N GLU A 4 20.55 21.72 41.35
CA GLU A 4 21.27 21.59 40.07
C GLU A 4 20.42 22.10 38.88
N THR A 5 21.03 22.78 37.91
CA THR A 5 20.31 23.30 36.73
C THR A 5 20.50 22.47 35.46
N LYS A 6 21.30 21.40 35.51
CA LYS A 6 21.76 20.63 34.33
C LYS A 6 20.63 20.20 33.38
N PHE A 7 19.51 19.64 33.88
CA PHE A 7 18.39 19.24 33.00
C PHE A 7 17.59 20.41 32.43
N TYR A 8 17.52 21.52 33.16
CA TYR A 8 16.92 22.76 32.67
C TYR A 8 17.78 23.40 31.58
N ASP A 9 19.11 23.36 31.75
CA ASP A 9 20.09 23.86 30.78
C ASP A 9 20.10 23.03 29.50
N ILE A 10 19.99 21.69 29.60
CA ILE A 10 19.88 20.77 28.44
C ILE A 10 18.61 21.06 27.62
N LEU A 11 17.47 21.34 28.28
CA LEU A 11 16.25 21.73 27.59
C LEU A 11 16.23 23.21 27.17
N GLY A 12 17.18 24.02 27.64
CA GLY A 12 17.26 25.45 27.36
C GLY A 12 16.11 26.26 27.97
N VAL A 13 15.64 25.87 29.16
CA VAL A 13 14.52 26.50 29.87
C VAL A 13 14.94 26.95 31.28
N PRO A 14 14.31 27.98 31.86
CA PRO A 14 14.61 28.36 33.25
C PRO A 14 14.02 27.33 34.23
N PRO A 15 14.55 27.20 35.46
CA PRO A 15 14.00 26.30 36.49
C PRO A 15 12.53 26.58 36.87
N THR A 16 12.04 27.78 36.61
CA THR A 16 10.64 28.20 36.80
C THR A 16 9.71 27.82 35.63
N ALA A 17 10.20 27.06 34.64
CA ALA A 17 9.44 26.72 33.45
C ALA A 17 8.19 25.87 33.77
N SER A 18 7.09 26.21 33.12
CA SER A 18 5.84 25.44 33.13
C SER A 18 5.99 24.14 32.33
N GLU A 19 5.13 23.14 32.60
CA GLU A 19 5.09 21.88 31.84
C GLU A 19 4.90 22.10 30.33
N ALA A 20 4.11 23.11 29.94
CA ALA A 20 3.92 23.48 28.55
C ALA A 20 5.22 23.99 27.89
N GLN A 21 6.04 24.74 28.64
CA GLN A 21 7.33 25.22 28.16
C GLN A 21 8.36 24.07 28.06
N LEU A 22 8.38 23.14 29.03
CA LEU A 22 9.21 21.94 28.99
C LEU A 22 8.88 21.07 27.77
N LYS A 23 7.59 20.83 27.52
CA LYS A 23 7.11 20.05 26.37
C LYS A 23 7.44 20.73 25.05
N SER A 24 7.28 22.06 24.97
CA SER A 24 7.64 22.80 23.77
C SER A 24 9.15 22.80 23.51
N ALA A 25 9.97 22.88 24.55
CA ALA A 25 11.42 22.87 24.44
C ALA A 25 11.93 21.49 24.00
N TYR A 26 11.42 20.42 24.61
CA TYR A 26 11.71 19.04 24.22
C TYR A 26 11.33 18.79 22.76
N LYS A 27 10.12 19.19 22.31
CA LYS A 27 9.69 19.01 20.93
C LYS A 27 10.63 19.72 19.93
N LYS A 28 11.11 20.92 20.26
CA LYS A 28 12.07 21.67 19.42
C LYS A 28 13.44 20.99 19.39
N GLY A 29 13.94 20.51 20.53
CA GLY A 29 15.20 19.77 20.63
C GLY A 29 15.16 18.42 19.91
N ALA A 30 14.10 17.64 20.13
CA ALA A 30 13.89 16.32 19.52
C ALA A 30 13.79 16.39 17.99
N LEU A 31 13.17 17.43 17.43
CA LEU A 31 13.14 17.66 15.98
C LEU A 31 14.51 18.04 15.40
N LYS A 32 15.35 18.73 16.18
CA LYS A 32 16.68 19.19 15.76
C LYS A 32 17.70 18.05 15.78
N TYR A 33 17.65 17.20 16.79
CA TYR A 33 18.59 16.09 16.98
C TYR A 33 17.97 14.72 16.65
N HIS A 34 16.89 14.69 15.87
CA HIS A 34 16.23 13.44 15.48
C HIS A 34 17.20 12.55 14.69
N PRO A 35 17.28 11.24 15.00
CA PRO A 35 18.21 10.31 14.34
C PRO A 35 17.98 10.20 12.82
N ASP A 36 16.71 10.28 12.39
CA ASP A 36 16.33 10.26 10.97
C ASP A 36 16.87 11.48 10.16
N LYS A 37 17.05 12.63 10.82
CA LYS A 37 17.61 13.84 10.17
C LYS A 37 19.12 13.97 10.33
N ASN A 38 19.73 13.17 11.21
CA ASN A 38 21.14 13.25 11.59
C ASN A 38 21.79 11.86 11.58
N THR A 39 21.58 11.08 10.52
CA THR A 39 21.92 9.65 10.42
C THR A 39 23.42 9.34 10.63
N ASN A 40 24.31 10.31 10.41
CA ASN A 40 25.78 10.12 10.46
C ASN A 40 26.49 10.93 11.56
N ASN A 41 25.76 11.50 12.54
CA ASN A 41 26.37 12.31 13.60
C ASN A 41 26.19 11.66 15.00
N PRO A 42 27.24 11.03 15.57
CA PRO A 42 27.15 10.40 16.89
C PRO A 42 26.85 11.40 18.01
N GLU A 43 27.30 12.65 17.90
CA GLU A 43 27.02 13.70 18.91
C GLU A 43 25.54 14.11 18.93
N ALA A 44 24.83 13.99 17.80
CA ALA A 44 23.40 14.28 17.74
C ALA A 44 22.60 13.20 18.48
N ALA A 45 23.04 11.95 18.41
CA ALA A 45 22.44 10.84 19.14
C ALA A 45 22.62 10.99 20.65
N GLU A 46 23.81 11.39 21.11
CA GLU A 46 24.06 11.65 22.53
C GLU A 46 23.23 12.83 23.05
N LYS A 47 23.18 13.95 22.33
CA LYS A 47 22.34 15.09 22.69
C LYS A 47 20.85 14.75 22.71
N PHE A 48 20.39 13.87 21.83
CA PHE A 48 19.01 13.40 21.83
C PHE A 48 18.69 12.52 23.05
N LYS A 49 19.63 11.66 23.47
CA LYS A 49 19.51 10.86 24.70
C LYS A 49 19.42 11.76 25.93
N GLU A 50 20.32 12.74 26.06
CA GLU A 50 20.33 13.70 27.16
C GLU A 50 19.04 14.53 27.22
N LEU A 51 18.55 15.00 26.07
CA LEU A 51 17.28 15.74 25.98
C LEU A 51 16.07 14.91 26.42
N SER A 52 16.06 13.62 26.08
CA SER A 52 14.98 12.71 26.45
C SER A 52 15.01 12.41 27.95
N HIS A 53 16.19 12.17 28.51
CA HIS A 53 16.38 11.95 29.96
C HIS A 53 15.99 13.19 30.78
N ALA A 54 16.41 14.38 30.34
CA ALA A 54 16.06 15.64 30.98
C ALA A 54 14.54 15.89 30.94
N TYR A 55 13.89 15.63 29.80
CA TYR A 55 12.44 15.79 29.70
C TYR A 55 11.68 14.77 30.54
N GLU A 56 12.07 13.50 30.56
CA GLU A 56 11.41 12.49 31.38
C GLU A 56 11.40 12.90 32.87
N THR A 57 12.56 13.29 33.38
CA THR A 57 12.74 13.70 34.78
C THR A 57 11.93 14.97 35.10
N LEU A 58 11.96 15.97 34.23
CA LEU A 58 11.28 17.25 34.47
C LEU A 58 9.78 17.24 34.13
N SER A 59 9.31 16.26 33.36
CA SER A 59 7.90 16.12 32.98
C SER A 59 7.04 15.50 34.08
N ASP A 60 7.62 14.67 34.94
CA ASP A 60 6.95 14.08 36.09
C ASP A 60 7.07 15.01 37.31
N PRO A 61 5.98 15.51 37.89
CA PRO A 61 6.02 16.42 39.04
C PRO A 61 6.76 15.85 40.26
N GLN A 62 6.73 14.53 40.46
CA GLN A 62 7.41 13.87 41.58
C GLN A 62 8.91 13.77 41.32
N LYS A 63 9.32 13.33 40.12
CA LYS A 63 10.74 13.25 39.74
C LYS A 63 11.38 14.64 39.65
N ARG A 64 10.65 15.63 39.14
CA ARG A 64 11.09 17.03 39.08
C ARG A 64 11.35 17.59 40.47
N ASN A 65 10.43 17.41 41.41
CA ASN A 65 10.60 17.90 42.78
C ASN A 65 11.79 17.22 43.48
N LEU A 66 11.99 15.92 43.22
CA LEU A 66 13.10 15.17 43.77
C LEU A 66 14.45 15.65 43.19
N TYR A 67 14.52 15.86 41.88
CA TYR A 67 15.67 16.47 41.21
C TYR A 67 15.94 17.90 41.72
N ASP A 68 14.90 18.70 41.90
CA ASP A 68 15.04 20.09 42.34
C ASP A 68 15.62 20.19 43.76
N GLN A 69 15.33 19.21 44.62
CA GLN A 69 15.79 19.15 46.01
C GLN A 69 17.14 18.46 46.18
N LEU A 70 17.39 17.36 45.45
CA LEU A 70 18.51 16.45 45.70
C LEU A 70 19.53 16.37 44.55
N GLY A 71 19.25 16.98 43.40
CA GLY A 71 20.11 16.90 42.22
C GLY A 71 20.06 15.52 41.55
N GLU A 72 20.96 15.27 40.61
CA GLU A 72 21.03 13.99 39.87
C GLU A 72 21.25 12.78 40.81
N GLU A 73 22.01 12.96 41.89
CA GLU A 73 22.26 11.92 42.92
C GLU A 73 20.98 11.42 43.62
N GLY A 74 19.96 12.27 43.73
CA GLY A 74 18.67 11.90 44.33
C GLY A 74 17.87 10.92 43.47
N LEU A 75 18.01 11.02 42.15
CA LEU A 75 17.30 10.15 41.20
C LEU A 75 17.88 8.74 41.19
N GLU A 76 19.19 8.61 41.44
CA GLU A 76 19.90 7.33 41.47
C GLU A 76 19.55 6.49 42.70
N HIS A 77 19.27 7.13 43.85
CA HIS A 77 18.92 6.45 45.10
C HIS A 77 17.41 6.29 45.34
N GLY A 78 16.55 6.74 44.40
CA GLY A 78 15.08 6.65 44.49
C GLY A 78 14.44 5.54 43.65
N GLY A 79 15.22 4.74 42.92
CA GLY A 79 14.71 3.75 41.95
C GLY A 79 14.65 2.33 42.48
N ALA A 80 13.51 1.93 43.05
CA ALA A 80 13.14 0.52 43.09
C ALA A 80 12.84 0.03 41.67
N GLY A 81 13.78 -0.68 41.06
CA GLY A 81 13.51 -1.63 39.98
C GLY A 81 14.16 -1.31 38.63
N GLY A 82 15.19 -2.10 38.32
CA GLY A 82 15.46 -2.60 36.97
C GLY A 82 16.22 -1.66 36.04
N GLY A 83 17.53 -1.92 35.90
CA GLY A 83 18.29 -1.44 34.75
C GLY A 83 17.70 -2.03 33.46
N MET A 84 16.95 -1.21 32.74
CA MET A 84 16.69 -1.40 31.32
C MET A 84 17.51 -0.34 30.59
N GLY A 85 18.41 -0.79 29.73
CA GLY A 85 19.19 0.09 28.87
C GLY A 85 18.27 0.92 27.97
N ALA A 86 18.71 2.13 27.60
CA ALA A 86 17.92 3.07 26.82
C ALA A 86 17.53 2.53 25.42
N GLU A 87 18.17 1.45 24.98
CA GLU A 87 17.88 0.72 23.75
C GLU A 87 16.56 -0.06 23.85
N ASP A 88 16.26 -0.60 25.04
CA ASP A 88 15.05 -1.38 25.34
C ASP A 88 13.82 -0.47 25.52
N LEU A 89 14.04 0.73 26.08
CA LEU A 89 13.00 1.75 26.21
C LEU A 89 12.60 2.36 24.85
N PHE A 90 13.55 2.49 23.92
CA PHE A 90 13.31 2.97 22.56
C PHE A 90 12.51 1.96 21.72
N ALA A 91 12.79 0.65 21.88
CA ALA A 91 12.03 -0.42 21.24
C ALA A 91 10.58 -0.48 21.77
N GLN A 92 10.37 -0.28 23.07
CA GLN A 92 9.02 -0.29 23.67
C GLN A 92 8.17 0.93 23.30
N PHE A 93 8.79 2.07 22.97
CA PHE A 93 8.08 3.31 22.63
C PHE A 93 7.87 3.49 21.11
N PHE A 94 8.76 2.98 20.24
CA PHE A 94 8.71 3.17 18.79
C PHE A 94 8.75 1.89 17.93
N GLY A 95 8.99 0.71 18.49
CA GLY A 95 9.10 -0.56 17.76
C GLY A 95 7.87 -1.46 17.94
N GLY A 96 7.00 -1.51 16.94
CA GLY A 96 5.80 -2.36 16.97
C GLY A 96 6.11 -3.87 17.02
N GLY A 97 5.35 -4.61 17.83
CA GLY A 97 5.16 -6.05 17.64
C GLY A 97 5.17 -6.92 18.90
N GLY A 98 4.01 -7.02 19.57
CA GLY A 98 3.58 -8.27 20.22
C GLY A 98 4.19 -8.64 21.58
N GLY A 99 3.35 -8.59 22.62
CA GLY A 99 3.52 -9.40 23.83
C GLY A 99 3.56 -8.61 25.14
N PHE A 100 2.69 -8.99 26.08
CA PHE A 100 2.73 -8.59 27.50
C PHE A 100 2.23 -7.18 27.90
N GLY A 101 1.08 -6.77 27.35
CA GLY A 101 0.24 -5.75 27.99
C GLY A 101 -0.58 -6.35 29.14
N GLY A 102 -0.10 -6.24 30.38
CA GLY A 102 -0.91 -6.63 31.53
C GLY A 102 -0.22 -6.57 32.89
N MET A 103 0.19 -5.38 33.36
CA MET A 103 0.36 -5.21 34.82
C MET A 103 0.26 -3.79 35.40
N PHE A 104 0.35 -2.71 34.61
CA PHE A 104 0.25 -1.35 35.17
C PHE A 104 -0.52 -0.42 34.22
N GLY A 105 -1.76 -0.09 34.59
CA GLY A 105 -2.59 0.82 33.80
C GLY A 105 -4.07 0.71 34.10
N GLY A 106 -4.46 1.03 35.34
CA GLY A 106 -5.85 1.29 35.72
C GLY A 106 -6.36 2.55 35.01
N GLY A 107 -6.76 2.39 33.76
CA GLY A 107 -7.57 3.33 33.02
C GLY A 107 -8.81 2.58 32.57
N MET A 108 -9.93 2.85 33.24
CA MET A 108 -11.27 2.52 32.78
C MET A 108 -11.46 3.24 31.43
N ARG A 109 -10.97 2.63 30.34
CA ARG A 109 -11.35 3.04 29.00
C ARG A 109 -12.83 2.72 28.91
N ASP A 110 -13.66 3.76 28.99
CA ASP A 110 -15.00 3.75 28.43
C ASP A 110 -14.90 3.21 26.99
N GLN A 111 -15.05 1.90 26.84
CA GLN A 111 -15.35 1.30 25.55
C GLN A 111 -16.73 1.81 25.23
N GLY A 112 -16.79 2.88 24.43
CA GLY A 112 -18.03 3.27 23.76
C GLY A 112 -18.71 2.04 23.14
N PRO A 113 -20.00 2.14 22.82
CA PRO A 113 -20.78 1.02 22.35
C PRO A 113 -20.03 0.26 21.26
N LYS A 114 -19.87 -1.06 21.42
CA LYS A 114 -19.14 -1.89 20.45
C LYS A 114 -19.72 -1.60 19.06
N LYS A 115 -18.88 -1.16 18.12
CA LYS A 115 -19.26 -0.92 16.73
C LYS A 115 -18.96 -2.18 15.91
N ALA A 116 -19.89 -2.57 15.04
CA ALA A 116 -19.70 -3.68 14.12
C ALA A 116 -18.59 -3.35 13.10
N ARG A 117 -18.01 -4.39 12.50
CA ARG A 117 -16.90 -4.25 11.56
C ARG A 117 -17.35 -3.50 10.30
N THR A 118 -16.47 -2.67 9.77
CA THR A 118 -16.67 -1.98 8.49
C THR A 118 -16.57 -2.99 7.35
N ILE A 119 -17.50 -2.89 6.39
CA ILE A 119 -17.53 -3.74 5.19
C ILE A 119 -16.83 -3.00 4.05
N HIS A 120 -15.85 -3.64 3.41
CA HIS A 120 -15.13 -3.08 2.27
C HIS A 120 -15.60 -3.74 0.97
N HIS A 121 -16.02 -2.92 0.00
CA HIS A 121 -16.41 -3.38 -1.33
C HIS A 121 -15.60 -2.67 -2.41
N VAL A 122 -15.11 -3.44 -3.37
CA VAL A 122 -14.40 -2.88 -4.53
C VAL A 122 -15.39 -2.64 -5.66
N HIS A 123 -15.53 -1.38 -6.08
CA HIS A 123 -16.39 -0.99 -7.20
C HIS A 123 -15.55 -0.74 -8.44
N LYS A 124 -15.66 -1.63 -9.42
CA LYS A 124 -14.90 -1.54 -10.67
C LYS A 124 -15.56 -0.59 -11.65
N VAL A 125 -14.87 0.48 -12.01
CA VAL A 125 -15.39 1.56 -12.86
C VAL A 125 -14.55 1.70 -14.13
N ASN A 126 -15.22 1.98 -15.26
CA ASN A 126 -14.55 2.23 -16.54
C ASN A 126 -13.94 3.65 -16.57
N LEU A 127 -12.94 3.87 -17.43
CA LEU A 127 -12.24 5.17 -17.50
C LEU A 127 -13.15 6.30 -18.02
N GLU A 128 -14.04 5.99 -18.94
CA GLU A 128 -15.05 6.89 -19.53
C GLU A 128 -16.06 7.35 -18.47
N ASP A 129 -16.49 6.43 -17.60
CA ASP A 129 -17.40 6.72 -16.49
C ASP A 129 -16.72 7.68 -15.48
N ILE A 130 -15.41 7.52 -15.25
CA ILE A 130 -14.62 8.43 -14.38
C ILE A 130 -14.41 9.80 -15.04
N TYR A 131 -14.28 9.85 -16.36
CA TYR A 131 -14.14 11.11 -17.09
C TYR A 131 -15.43 11.95 -17.04
N ARG A 132 -16.59 11.33 -17.30
CA ARG A 132 -17.89 12.02 -17.34
C ARG A 132 -18.54 12.20 -15.97
N GLY A 133 -18.19 11.33 -15.02
CA GLY A 133 -18.89 11.17 -13.76
C GLY A 133 -20.15 10.33 -13.93
N LYS A 134 -20.45 9.46 -12.96
CA LYS A 134 -21.58 8.52 -13.01
C LYS A 134 -22.12 8.21 -11.63
N VAL A 135 -23.42 7.99 -11.54
CA VAL A 135 -24.06 7.44 -10.33
C VAL A 135 -24.29 5.95 -10.53
N SER A 136 -23.57 5.11 -9.80
CA SER A 136 -23.71 3.66 -9.84
C SER A 136 -24.66 3.17 -8.75
N LYS A 137 -25.61 2.33 -9.12
CA LYS A 137 -26.55 1.68 -8.18
C LYS A 137 -25.98 0.31 -7.80
N LEU A 138 -25.50 0.17 -6.57
CA LEU A 138 -24.96 -1.09 -6.06
C LEU A 138 -25.92 -1.69 -5.03
N ALA A 139 -26.31 -2.94 -5.24
CA ALA A 139 -27.13 -3.67 -4.28
C ALA A 139 -26.23 -4.37 -3.26
N LEU A 140 -26.40 -4.02 -1.98
CA LEU A 140 -25.75 -4.66 -0.85
C LEU A 140 -26.76 -5.53 -0.11
N GLN A 141 -26.34 -6.73 0.29
CA GLN A 141 -27.07 -7.51 1.27
C GLN A 141 -26.49 -7.20 2.64
N LYS A 142 -27.34 -6.76 3.57
CA LYS A 142 -26.93 -6.48 4.94
C LYS A 142 -27.84 -7.18 5.94
N SER A 143 -27.29 -7.56 7.06
CA SER A 143 -28.06 -8.07 8.19
C SER A 143 -28.70 -6.90 8.92
N VAL A 144 -30.02 -6.89 9.03
CA VAL A 144 -30.78 -5.94 9.84
C VAL A 144 -31.38 -6.63 11.05
N ILE A 145 -31.59 -5.88 12.13
CA ILE A 145 -32.31 -6.38 13.30
C ILE A 145 -33.70 -6.85 12.85
N CYS A 146 -34.08 -8.07 13.24
CA CYS A 146 -35.34 -8.65 12.80
C CYS A 146 -36.52 -7.77 13.24
N PRO A 147 -37.32 -7.22 12.31
CA PRO A 147 -38.44 -6.33 12.65
C PRO A 147 -39.61 -7.07 13.33
N GLY A 148 -39.57 -8.41 13.38
CA GLY A 148 -40.60 -9.22 14.03
C GLY A 148 -40.31 -9.54 15.50
N CYS A 149 -39.09 -9.31 15.99
CA CYS A 149 -38.73 -9.58 17.40
C CYS A 149 -37.74 -8.55 17.98
N ASP A 150 -37.43 -7.49 17.24
CA ASP A 150 -36.52 -6.40 17.63
C ASP A 150 -35.16 -6.90 18.13
N GLY A 151 -34.64 -7.97 17.52
CA GLY A 151 -33.34 -8.53 17.90
C GLY A 151 -33.37 -9.43 19.14
N ARG A 152 -34.55 -9.77 19.66
CA ARG A 152 -34.69 -10.69 20.80
C ARG A 152 -34.58 -12.16 20.40
N GLY A 153 -35.00 -12.52 19.18
CA GLY A 153 -34.92 -13.89 18.66
C GLY A 153 -36.13 -14.78 18.99
N GLY A 154 -36.98 -14.37 19.92
CA GLY A 154 -38.23 -15.03 20.29
C GLY A 154 -39.29 -14.04 20.78
N LYS A 155 -40.42 -14.56 21.29
CA LYS A 155 -41.44 -13.76 21.98
C LYS A 155 -40.87 -13.11 23.25
N GLU A 156 -41.54 -12.07 23.75
CA GLU A 156 -41.14 -11.41 25.00
C GLU A 156 -41.08 -12.42 26.16
N GLY A 157 -39.97 -12.43 26.90
CA GLY A 157 -39.75 -13.36 28.02
C GLY A 157 -39.49 -14.84 27.64
N ALA A 158 -39.49 -15.18 26.34
CA ALA A 158 -39.20 -16.54 25.89
C ALA A 158 -37.71 -16.88 25.87
N VAL A 159 -36.86 -15.87 25.82
CA VAL A 159 -35.41 -15.98 25.83
C VAL A 159 -34.94 -16.14 27.28
N LYS A 160 -34.35 -17.29 27.61
CA LYS A 160 -33.81 -17.57 28.94
C LYS A 160 -32.31 -17.76 28.87
N SER A 161 -31.57 -17.25 29.84
CA SER A 161 -30.14 -17.54 29.98
C SER A 161 -29.93 -19.04 30.14
N CYS A 162 -28.96 -19.61 29.42
CA CYS A 162 -28.59 -21.01 29.52
C CYS A 162 -28.13 -21.32 30.94
N THR A 163 -28.77 -22.28 31.60
CA THR A 163 -28.43 -22.72 32.97
C THR A 163 -27.13 -23.50 33.03
N GLY A 164 -26.74 -24.15 31.93
CA GLY A 164 -25.50 -24.92 31.85
C GLY A 164 -24.24 -24.05 31.84
N CYS A 165 -24.27 -22.91 31.16
CA CYS A 165 -23.12 -22.00 31.04
C CYS A 165 -23.35 -20.64 31.71
N ASN A 166 -24.49 -20.42 32.37
CA ASN A 166 -24.88 -19.14 32.96
C ASN A 166 -24.72 -17.95 31.99
N GLY A 167 -25.11 -18.14 30.73
CA GLY A 167 -24.99 -17.08 29.71
C GLY A 167 -23.62 -16.93 29.03
N SER A 168 -22.59 -17.67 29.47
CA SER A 168 -21.23 -17.52 28.90
C SER A 168 -21.02 -18.21 27.53
N GLY A 169 -21.94 -19.08 27.12
CA GLY A 169 -21.83 -19.89 25.89
C GLY A 169 -20.75 -20.99 25.93
N MET A 170 -19.88 -21.02 26.94
CA MET A 170 -18.76 -21.96 27.02
C MET A 170 -18.68 -22.63 28.40
N LYS A 171 -18.38 -23.93 28.43
CA LYS A 171 -18.16 -24.70 29.64
C LYS A 171 -16.69 -25.12 29.72
N THR A 172 -16.05 -24.90 30.86
CA THR A 172 -14.70 -25.42 31.12
C THR A 172 -14.81 -26.90 31.48
N MET A 173 -14.30 -27.77 30.61
CA MET A 173 -14.20 -29.20 30.87
C MET A 173 -12.77 -29.50 31.35
N MET A 174 -12.64 -30.28 32.42
CA MET A 174 -11.33 -30.72 32.92
C MET A 174 -11.00 -32.07 32.29
N ARG A 175 -9.92 -32.17 31.51
CA ARG A 175 -9.38 -33.46 31.04
C ARG A 175 -8.15 -33.76 31.86
N GLN A 176 -8.15 -34.92 32.48
CA GLN A 176 -6.94 -35.46 33.07
C GLN A 176 -6.19 -36.22 31.96
N MET A 177 -5.07 -35.66 31.51
CA MET A 177 -4.15 -36.34 30.61
C MET A 177 -2.95 -36.79 31.44
N GLY A 178 -3.09 -37.93 32.10
CA GLY A 178 -2.08 -38.47 33.00
C GLY A 178 -1.97 -37.69 34.32
N PRO A 179 -0.77 -37.41 34.85
CA PRO A 179 -0.58 -36.70 36.12
C PRO A 179 -0.95 -35.21 36.09
N MET A 180 -1.26 -34.65 34.91
CA MET A 180 -1.52 -33.21 34.73
C MET A 180 -3.01 -32.98 34.40
N ILE A 181 -3.68 -32.14 35.18
CA ILE A 181 -5.06 -31.72 34.94
C ILE A 181 -5.04 -30.43 34.13
N GLN A 182 -5.50 -30.48 32.88
CA GLN A 182 -5.64 -29.30 32.02
C GLN A 182 -7.12 -28.94 31.88
N ARG A 183 -7.43 -27.65 32.11
CA ARG A 183 -8.75 -27.07 31.87
C ARG A 183 -8.84 -26.66 30.40
N PHE A 184 -9.76 -27.25 29.64
CA PHE A 184 -10.05 -26.86 28.26
C PHE A 184 -11.44 -26.23 28.19
N GLN A 185 -11.57 -25.14 27.43
CA GLN A 185 -12.83 -24.44 27.23
C GLN A 185 -13.53 -25.01 26.01
N THR A 186 -14.72 -25.59 26.20
CA THR A 186 -15.53 -26.19 25.14
C THR A 186 -16.83 -25.41 25.01
N VAL A 187 -17.41 -25.36 23.81
CA VAL A 187 -18.76 -24.79 23.61
C VAL A 187 -19.78 -25.52 24.48
N CYS A 188 -20.70 -24.77 25.09
CA CYS A 188 -21.72 -25.37 25.94
C CYS A 188 -22.70 -26.19 25.09
N PRO A 189 -22.88 -27.51 25.35
CA PRO A 189 -23.78 -28.36 24.55
C PRO A 189 -25.26 -27.99 24.73
N ASP A 190 -25.64 -27.37 25.85
CA ASP A 190 -27.03 -27.03 26.14
C ASP A 190 -27.54 -25.82 25.33
N CYS A 191 -26.63 -24.96 24.87
CA CYS A 191 -26.97 -23.75 24.10
C CYS A 191 -26.13 -23.56 22.83
N ASN A 192 -25.31 -24.56 22.46
CA ASN A 192 -24.42 -24.54 21.30
C ASN A 192 -23.58 -23.25 21.15
N GLY A 193 -23.14 -22.65 22.25
CA GLY A 193 -22.38 -21.39 22.21
C GLY A 193 -23.18 -20.10 22.24
N GLU A 194 -24.52 -20.13 22.12
CA GLU A 194 -25.35 -18.90 22.06
C GLU A 194 -25.55 -18.23 23.43
N GLY A 195 -25.34 -18.95 24.55
CA GLY A 195 -25.52 -18.44 25.91
C GLY A 195 -26.99 -18.31 26.35
N GLU A 196 -27.92 -18.36 25.42
CA GLU A 196 -29.37 -18.30 25.65
C GLU A 196 -30.06 -19.56 25.11
N ILE A 197 -31.22 -19.89 25.69
CA ILE A 197 -32.06 -21.00 25.29
C ILE A 197 -33.44 -20.45 24.95
N ILE A 198 -33.89 -20.75 23.73
CA ILE A 198 -35.22 -20.38 23.22
C ILE A 198 -35.95 -21.66 22.84
N ARG A 199 -37.12 -21.88 23.44
CA ARG A 199 -38.02 -23.00 23.08
C ARG A 199 -38.45 -22.87 21.63
N GLU A 200 -38.48 -23.98 20.91
CA GLU A 200 -38.76 -24.00 19.46
C GLU A 200 -40.08 -23.31 19.10
N LYS A 201 -41.13 -23.50 19.89
CA LYS A 201 -42.46 -22.88 19.71
C LYS A 201 -42.46 -21.36 19.89
N ASP A 202 -41.48 -20.83 20.60
CA ASP A 202 -41.39 -19.41 20.94
C ASP A 202 -40.31 -18.67 20.14
N ARG A 203 -39.61 -19.39 19.24
CA ARG A 203 -38.69 -18.79 18.28
C ARG A 203 -39.46 -17.87 17.33
N CYS A 204 -38.84 -16.75 16.99
CA CYS A 204 -39.40 -15.83 16.01
C CYS A 204 -39.51 -16.52 14.65
N LYS A 205 -40.69 -16.51 14.03
CA LYS A 205 -40.93 -17.15 12.72
C LYS A 205 -40.15 -16.53 11.56
N ARG A 206 -39.71 -15.27 11.69
CA ARG A 206 -38.96 -14.55 10.64
C ARG A 206 -37.45 -14.83 10.67
N CYS A 207 -36.84 -14.84 11.87
CA CYS A 207 -35.39 -15.05 12.01
C CYS A 207 -35.02 -16.43 12.57
N ASN A 208 -35.99 -17.25 12.95
CA ASN A 208 -35.81 -18.60 13.53
C ASN A 208 -34.82 -18.63 14.71
N GLY A 209 -34.84 -17.61 15.57
CA GLY A 209 -33.91 -17.48 16.70
C GLY A 209 -32.64 -16.66 16.41
N LYS A 210 -32.30 -16.38 15.14
CA LYS A 210 -31.05 -15.68 14.76
C LYS A 210 -30.98 -14.19 15.08
N LYS A 211 -32.07 -13.58 15.55
CA LYS A 211 -32.21 -12.15 15.92
C LYS A 211 -32.06 -11.14 14.77
N THR A 212 -31.43 -11.51 13.65
CA THR A 212 -31.25 -10.69 12.46
C THR A 212 -31.89 -11.34 11.22
N THR A 213 -32.15 -10.54 10.20
CA THR A 213 -32.64 -10.96 8.88
C THR A 213 -31.82 -10.27 7.79
N VAL A 214 -31.59 -10.94 6.66
CA VAL A 214 -30.86 -10.35 5.53
C VAL A 214 -31.81 -9.50 4.70
N GLU A 215 -31.46 -8.23 4.50
CA GLU A 215 -32.18 -7.29 3.65
C GLU A 215 -31.29 -6.82 2.49
N ARG A 216 -31.88 -6.71 1.30
CA ARG A 216 -31.19 -6.18 0.12
C ARG A 216 -31.48 -4.68 -0.01
N LYS A 217 -30.45 -3.85 0.16
CA LYS A 217 -30.53 -2.38 0.02
C LYS A 217 -29.71 -1.91 -1.18
N VAL A 218 -30.26 -0.97 -1.95
CA VAL A 218 -29.55 -0.35 -3.08
C VAL A 218 -28.92 0.96 -2.60
N LEU A 219 -27.60 1.05 -2.70
CA LEU A 219 -26.82 2.25 -2.41
C LEU A 219 -26.46 2.95 -3.73
N HIS A 220 -26.55 4.28 -3.73
CA HIS A 220 -26.17 5.12 -4.86
C HIS A 220 -24.76 5.63 -4.63
N VAL A 221 -23.80 5.05 -5.33
CA VAL A 221 -22.39 5.44 -5.25
C VAL A 221 -22.13 6.51 -6.32
N HIS A 222 -21.80 7.71 -5.87
CA HIS A 222 -21.46 8.83 -6.74
C HIS A 222 -19.98 8.74 -7.13
N VAL A 223 -19.72 8.44 -8.41
CA VAL A 223 -18.39 8.50 -8.98
C VAL A 223 -18.22 9.88 -9.60
N ASP A 224 -17.51 10.74 -8.88
CA ASP A 224 -17.21 12.08 -9.32
C ASP A 224 -16.16 12.09 -10.45
N ARG A 225 -16.18 13.17 -11.22
CA ARG A 225 -15.25 13.38 -12.33
C ARG A 225 -13.81 13.42 -11.84
N GLY A 226 -12.93 12.69 -12.53
CA GLY A 226 -11.49 12.76 -12.24
C GLY A 226 -11.06 11.97 -11.00
N VAL A 227 -11.97 11.24 -10.36
CA VAL A 227 -11.65 10.47 -9.15
C VAL A 227 -10.47 9.52 -9.39
N LYS A 228 -9.52 9.48 -8.46
CA LYS A 228 -8.32 8.64 -8.57
C LYS A 228 -8.64 7.18 -8.22
N ASN A 229 -7.83 6.27 -8.74
CA ASN A 229 -7.87 4.87 -8.36
C ASN A 229 -7.63 4.71 -6.84
N GLY A 230 -8.39 3.85 -6.17
CA GLY A 230 -8.32 3.64 -4.72
C GLY A 230 -9.09 4.69 -3.89
N HIS A 231 -9.85 5.58 -4.51
CA HIS A 231 -10.70 6.53 -3.79
C HIS A 231 -11.81 5.81 -3.01
N LYS A 232 -12.05 6.24 -1.77
CA LYS A 232 -12.97 5.58 -0.83
C LYS A 232 -14.20 6.43 -0.59
N ILE A 233 -15.37 5.83 -0.79
CA ILE A 233 -16.69 6.43 -0.53
C ILE A 233 -17.32 5.69 0.66
N GLU A 234 -17.58 6.42 1.73
CA GLU A 234 -18.06 5.86 2.99
C GLU A 234 -19.56 6.09 3.20
N PHE A 235 -20.29 5.02 3.51
CA PHE A 235 -21.70 5.03 3.92
C PHE A 235 -21.80 4.67 5.40
N ARG A 236 -22.03 5.68 6.23
CA ARG A 236 -22.05 5.53 7.69
C ARG A 236 -23.27 4.74 8.16
N GLY A 237 -23.07 3.76 9.03
CA GLY A 237 -24.14 2.95 9.63
C GLY A 237 -24.89 2.04 8.64
N GLU A 238 -24.41 1.88 7.42
CA GLU A 238 -25.00 1.00 6.40
C GLU A 238 -24.48 -0.44 6.46
N GLY A 239 -23.56 -0.74 7.39
CA GLY A 239 -23.02 -2.08 7.59
C GLY A 239 -24.01 -3.03 8.29
N ASP A 240 -23.52 -4.23 8.64
CA ASP A 240 -24.31 -5.23 9.33
C ASP A 240 -24.72 -4.77 10.74
N GLN A 241 -25.99 -4.97 11.08
CA GLN A 241 -26.55 -4.71 12.39
C GLN A 241 -26.49 -5.97 13.26
N MET A 242 -26.15 -5.78 14.53
CA MET A 242 -26.20 -6.84 15.54
C MET A 242 -26.89 -6.29 16.80
N PRO A 243 -27.70 -7.11 17.50
CA PRO A 243 -28.34 -6.68 18.75
C PRO A 243 -27.30 -6.21 19.78
N GLY A 244 -27.48 -4.99 20.32
CA GLY A 244 -26.58 -4.42 21.33
C GLY A 244 -25.24 -3.86 20.80
N VAL A 245 -25.07 -3.78 19.48
CA VAL A 245 -23.85 -3.29 18.82
C VAL A 245 -24.24 -2.21 17.80
N LEU A 246 -23.52 -1.11 17.73
CA LEU A 246 -23.76 -0.08 16.72
C LEU A 246 -23.39 -0.60 15.33
N PRO A 247 -24.18 -0.30 14.27
CA PRO A 247 -23.85 -0.74 12.92
C PRO A 247 -22.51 -0.19 12.46
N GLY A 248 -21.80 -1.02 11.68
CA GLY A 248 -20.58 -0.65 11.00
C GLY A 248 -20.85 0.28 9.82
N ASP A 249 -19.77 0.75 9.19
CA ASP A 249 -19.87 1.53 7.95
C ASP A 249 -19.64 0.61 6.74
N VAL A 250 -20.07 1.06 5.57
CA VAL A 250 -19.73 0.41 4.29
C VAL A 250 -18.82 1.35 3.52
N VAL A 251 -17.66 0.85 3.11
CA VAL A 251 -16.68 1.61 2.34
C VAL A 251 -16.58 1.00 0.96
N PHE A 252 -16.91 1.79 -0.06
CA PHE A 252 -16.66 1.44 -1.46
C PHE A 252 -15.33 2.02 -1.90
N GLU A 253 -14.43 1.17 -2.35
CA GLU A 253 -13.17 1.57 -2.97
C GLU A 253 -13.32 1.51 -4.49
N ILE A 254 -13.07 2.63 -5.16
CA ILE A 254 -13.15 2.72 -6.62
C ILE A 254 -11.88 2.11 -7.22
N GLU A 255 -12.05 1.08 -8.02
CA GLU A 255 -11.00 0.46 -8.81
C GLU A 255 -11.22 0.78 -10.29
N GLN A 256 -10.23 1.44 -10.90
CA GLN A 256 -10.26 1.75 -12.32
C GLN A 256 -9.94 0.50 -13.15
N LYS A 257 -10.79 0.16 -14.11
CA LYS A 257 -10.50 -0.89 -15.08
C LYS A 257 -9.46 -0.43 -16.11
N PRO A 258 -8.61 -1.35 -16.61
CA PRO A 258 -7.75 -1.06 -17.75
C PRO A 258 -8.61 -0.74 -18.97
N HIS A 259 -8.23 0.29 -19.73
CA HIS A 259 -8.91 0.72 -20.95
C HIS A 259 -8.07 0.32 -22.18
N PRO A 260 -8.69 -0.18 -23.26
CA PRO A 260 -7.94 -0.71 -24.42
C PRO A 260 -7.11 0.35 -25.16
N ARG A 261 -7.58 1.60 -25.21
CA ARG A 261 -6.91 2.68 -25.97
C ARG A 261 -6.09 3.65 -25.15
N PHE A 262 -6.39 3.76 -23.86
CA PHE A 262 -5.90 4.87 -23.03
C PHE A 262 -5.32 4.31 -21.74
N GLN A 263 -4.12 4.74 -21.43
CA GLN A 263 -3.51 4.49 -20.13
C GLN A 263 -3.51 5.79 -19.33
N ARG A 264 -4.13 5.76 -18.15
CA ARG A 264 -4.18 6.92 -17.26
C ARG A 264 -2.99 6.90 -16.32
N LYS A 265 -2.31 8.04 -16.17
CA LYS A 265 -1.34 8.31 -15.10
C LYS A 265 -1.70 9.63 -14.44
N ASP A 266 -2.20 9.56 -13.22
CA ASP A 266 -2.77 10.72 -12.52
C ASP A 266 -3.84 11.46 -13.36
N ASP A 267 -3.61 12.71 -13.70
CA ASP A 267 -4.54 13.52 -14.48
C ASP A 267 -4.21 13.49 -15.99
N ASP A 268 -3.09 12.86 -16.38
CA ASP A 268 -2.66 12.72 -17.76
C ASP A 268 -3.11 11.38 -18.39
N LEU A 269 -3.31 11.41 -19.70
CA LEU A 269 -3.67 10.25 -20.52
C LEU A 269 -2.55 9.94 -21.52
N PHE A 270 -2.33 8.65 -21.76
CA PHE A 270 -1.39 8.14 -22.75
C PHE A 270 -2.17 7.33 -23.78
N TYR A 271 -1.92 7.62 -25.06
CA TYR A 271 -2.53 6.97 -26.21
C TYR A 271 -1.44 6.49 -27.16
N GLN A 272 -1.53 5.25 -27.61
CA GLN A 272 -0.64 4.72 -28.64
C GLN A 272 -1.32 4.88 -30.00
N ALA A 273 -0.73 5.72 -30.86
CA ALA A 273 -1.21 5.97 -32.20
C ALA A 273 -0.34 5.23 -33.21
N GLU A 274 -0.95 4.34 -33.98
CA GLU A 274 -0.31 3.71 -35.13
C GLU A 274 -0.47 4.61 -36.37
N ILE A 275 0.64 4.94 -37.03
CA ILE A 275 0.65 5.76 -38.24
C ILE A 275 1.48 5.11 -39.35
N ASP A 276 1.09 5.37 -40.60
CA ASP A 276 1.86 4.90 -41.75
C ASP A 276 3.13 5.74 -41.94
N LEU A 277 4.17 5.12 -42.52
CA LEU A 277 5.44 5.81 -42.84
C LEU A 277 5.23 7.08 -43.68
N LEU A 278 4.29 7.07 -44.63
CA LEU A 278 3.99 8.25 -45.44
C LEU A 278 3.43 9.39 -44.59
N THR A 279 2.53 9.09 -43.64
CA THR A 279 1.97 10.08 -42.71
C THR A 279 3.05 10.61 -41.75
N ALA A 280 3.97 9.74 -41.33
CA ALA A 280 5.09 10.10 -40.46
C ALA A 280 6.11 11.05 -41.10
N LEU A 281 6.28 11.00 -42.44
CA LEU A 281 7.24 11.82 -43.19
C LEU A 281 6.58 13.01 -43.93
N GLY A 282 5.47 12.75 -44.61
CA GLY A 282 4.79 13.69 -45.50
C GLY A 282 3.70 14.53 -44.81
N GLY A 283 3.42 14.25 -43.53
CA GLY A 283 2.31 14.87 -42.81
C GLY A 283 0.95 14.25 -43.16
N GLY A 284 -0.07 14.61 -42.39
CA GLY A 284 -1.41 14.03 -42.53
C GLY A 284 -2.31 14.35 -41.34
N THR A 285 -3.43 13.65 -41.23
CA THR A 285 -4.41 13.84 -40.15
C THR A 285 -4.75 12.53 -39.46
N ILE A 286 -4.72 12.52 -38.13
CA ILE A 286 -5.03 11.37 -37.29
C ILE A 286 -6.28 11.70 -36.50
N ASN A 287 -7.26 10.80 -36.49
CA ASN A 287 -8.51 10.98 -35.78
C ASN A 287 -8.54 10.04 -34.57
N ILE A 288 -8.70 10.60 -33.38
CA ILE A 288 -8.67 9.87 -32.11
C ILE A 288 -10.03 10.00 -31.43
N GLU A 289 -10.67 8.87 -31.13
CA GLU A 289 -11.91 8.84 -30.34
C GLU A 289 -11.59 8.97 -28.84
N HIS A 290 -11.99 10.11 -28.25
CA HIS A 290 -11.75 10.43 -26.85
C HIS A 290 -12.76 9.75 -25.91
N LEU A 291 -12.57 9.89 -24.59
CA LEU A 291 -13.38 9.25 -23.54
C LEU A 291 -14.81 9.81 -23.44
N ASP A 292 -15.05 10.96 -24.06
CA ASP A 292 -16.33 11.63 -24.12
C ASP A 292 -17.06 11.49 -25.47
N ASP A 293 -16.66 10.49 -26.27
CA ASP A 293 -17.12 10.20 -27.63
C ASP A 293 -16.84 11.32 -28.65
N ARG A 294 -16.09 12.36 -28.27
CA ARG A 294 -15.61 13.36 -29.22
C ARG A 294 -14.44 12.81 -30.01
N TRP A 295 -14.35 13.23 -31.27
CA TRP A 295 -13.23 12.92 -32.14
C TRP A 295 -12.24 14.09 -32.12
N LEU A 296 -10.99 13.80 -31.77
CA LEU A 296 -9.88 14.74 -31.82
C LEU A 296 -9.13 14.53 -33.12
N THR A 297 -9.10 15.55 -33.99
CA THR A 297 -8.29 15.55 -35.20
C THR A 297 -6.93 16.18 -34.90
N VAL A 298 -5.87 15.40 -35.06
CA VAL A 298 -4.48 15.81 -34.88
C VAL A 298 -3.84 15.92 -36.26
N THR A 299 -3.45 17.14 -36.64
CA THR A 299 -2.76 17.38 -37.90
C THR A 299 -1.25 17.34 -37.69
N VAL A 300 -0.57 16.48 -38.45
CA VAL A 300 0.89 16.47 -38.56
C VAL A 300 1.27 17.40 -39.71
N ALA A 301 2.04 18.43 -39.41
CA ALA A 301 2.45 19.41 -40.41
C ALA A 301 3.34 18.75 -41.47
N PRO A 302 3.15 19.06 -42.77
CA PRO A 302 4.05 18.55 -43.81
C PRO A 302 5.51 18.97 -43.55
N GLY A 303 6.43 18.01 -43.57
CA GLY A 303 7.84 18.22 -43.25
C GLY A 303 8.23 18.06 -41.77
N GLU A 304 7.25 17.87 -40.88
CA GLU A 304 7.52 17.44 -39.51
C GLU A 304 7.68 15.91 -39.47
N VAL A 305 8.89 15.43 -39.21
CA VAL A 305 9.18 14.00 -39.14
C VAL A 305 8.80 13.46 -37.77
N ILE A 306 7.92 12.46 -37.76
CA ILE A 306 7.59 11.68 -36.56
C ILE A 306 8.44 10.41 -36.55
N THR A 307 9.35 10.31 -35.59
CA THR A 307 10.16 9.09 -35.40
C THR A 307 9.35 8.01 -34.68
N PRO A 308 9.62 6.72 -34.92
CA PRO A 308 9.06 5.64 -34.11
C PRO A 308 9.34 5.87 -32.61
N GLY A 309 8.31 5.73 -31.78
CA GLY A 309 8.39 6.00 -30.34
C GLY A 309 8.39 7.48 -29.95
N ALA A 310 8.24 8.41 -30.91
CA ALA A 310 8.10 9.83 -30.59
C ALA A 310 6.85 10.08 -29.73
N ILE A 311 6.97 11.00 -28.78
CA ILE A 311 5.86 11.40 -27.91
C ILE A 311 5.52 12.87 -28.18
N LYS A 312 4.25 13.15 -28.47
CA LYS A 312 3.72 14.52 -28.58
C LYS A 312 2.60 14.71 -27.56
N VAL A 313 2.30 15.97 -27.25
CA VAL A 313 1.31 16.32 -26.22
C VAL A 313 0.21 17.22 -26.80
N ILE A 314 -1.04 16.88 -26.49
CA ILE A 314 -2.21 17.73 -26.68
C ILE A 314 -2.60 18.28 -25.31
N LYS A 315 -2.40 19.58 -25.14
CA LYS A 315 -2.65 20.26 -23.87
C LYS A 315 -4.14 20.31 -23.56
N GLY A 316 -4.52 20.01 -22.31
CA GLY A 316 -5.90 20.14 -21.83
C GLY A 316 -6.90 19.08 -22.35
N GLN A 317 -6.42 17.97 -22.92
CA GLN A 317 -7.24 16.83 -23.37
C GLN A 317 -7.01 15.55 -22.52
N GLY A 318 -6.46 15.70 -21.32
CA GLY A 318 -6.30 14.62 -20.34
C GLY A 318 -7.54 14.41 -19.47
N MET A 319 -7.37 13.79 -18.31
CA MET A 319 -8.44 13.59 -17.34
C MET A 319 -8.82 14.92 -16.65
N PRO A 320 -10.09 15.12 -16.29
CA PRO A 320 -10.47 16.22 -15.41
C PRO A 320 -9.83 16.01 -14.03
N SER A 321 -9.35 17.09 -13.40
CA SER A 321 -8.88 17.01 -12.02
C SER A 321 -10.07 16.93 -11.04
N TYR A 322 -9.91 16.15 -9.98
CA TYR A 322 -10.99 15.96 -8.99
C TYR A 322 -11.30 17.24 -8.19
N ARG A 323 -10.27 18.07 -7.93
CA ARG A 323 -10.39 19.29 -7.11
C ARG A 323 -10.37 20.57 -7.92
N HIS A 324 -9.62 20.57 -9.02
CA HIS A 324 -9.48 21.71 -9.91
C HIS A 324 -10.36 21.47 -11.12
N HIS A 325 -11.06 22.48 -11.62
CA HIS A 325 -11.89 22.34 -12.82
C HIS A 325 -11.07 22.32 -14.13
N ASP A 326 -9.78 22.00 -14.01
CA ASP A 326 -8.82 21.93 -15.11
C ASP A 326 -8.70 20.49 -15.60
N PHE A 327 -8.21 20.36 -16.84
CA PHE A 327 -7.91 19.09 -17.47
C PHE A 327 -6.41 18.87 -17.52
N GLY A 328 -5.98 17.62 -17.34
CA GLY A 328 -4.61 17.21 -17.63
C GLY A 328 -4.32 17.18 -19.14
N ASN A 329 -3.24 16.53 -19.52
CA ASN A 329 -2.78 16.46 -20.91
C ASN A 329 -2.94 15.07 -21.51
N LEU A 330 -3.04 15.01 -22.83
CA LEU A 330 -3.01 13.77 -23.60
C LEU A 330 -1.67 13.63 -24.29
N TYR A 331 -0.90 12.61 -23.92
CA TYR A 331 0.33 12.22 -24.57
C TYR A 331 0.04 11.16 -25.62
N ILE A 332 0.53 11.38 -26.82
CA ILE A 332 0.41 10.45 -27.94
C ILE A 332 1.79 9.91 -28.23
N GLN A 333 1.96 8.60 -28.08
CA GLN A 333 3.12 7.87 -28.52
C GLN A 333 2.85 7.33 -29.93
N PHE A 334 3.72 7.68 -30.87
CA PHE A 334 3.58 7.27 -32.26
C PHE A 334 4.35 5.98 -32.52
N ASP A 335 3.65 4.99 -33.05
CA ASP A 335 4.24 3.79 -33.63
C ASP A 335 4.12 3.85 -35.15
N VAL A 336 5.23 3.66 -35.86
CA VAL A 336 5.28 3.84 -37.31
C VAL A 336 5.24 2.48 -37.97
N LYS A 337 4.16 2.18 -38.66
CA LYS A 337 4.02 0.95 -39.44
C LYS A 337 4.75 1.11 -40.76
N PHE A 338 5.78 0.28 -40.95
CA PHE A 338 6.50 0.20 -42.21
C PHE A 338 5.72 -0.68 -43.21
N PRO A 339 5.76 -0.33 -44.50
CA PRO A 339 5.12 -1.14 -45.54
C PRO A 339 5.81 -2.50 -45.69
N GLU A 340 5.04 -3.52 -46.07
CA GLU A 340 5.56 -4.86 -46.35
C GLU A 340 6.40 -4.89 -47.64
N LYS A 341 7.30 -5.89 -47.75
CA LYS A 341 8.24 -6.03 -48.89
C LYS A 341 7.53 -5.97 -50.25
N ASP A 342 6.33 -6.54 -50.36
CA ASP A 342 5.55 -6.60 -51.60
C ASP A 342 4.97 -5.24 -52.06
N GLN A 343 4.88 -4.26 -51.14
CA GLN A 343 4.37 -2.92 -51.42
C GLN A 343 5.48 -1.96 -51.89
N LEU A 344 6.76 -2.33 -51.72
CA LEU A 344 7.93 -1.54 -52.10
C LEU A 344 8.30 -1.75 -53.58
N LYS A 345 7.42 -1.36 -54.50
CA LYS A 345 7.63 -1.57 -55.96
C LYS A 345 8.53 -0.52 -56.62
N ASN A 346 8.63 0.68 -56.05
CA ASN A 346 9.27 1.84 -56.68
C ASN A 346 10.47 2.35 -55.85
N LEU A 347 11.48 1.51 -55.65
CA LEU A 347 12.68 1.87 -54.86
C LEU A 347 13.45 3.06 -55.45
N GLU A 348 13.50 3.19 -56.77
CA GLU A 348 14.18 4.31 -57.46
C GLU A 348 13.57 5.68 -57.11
N LEU A 349 12.25 5.74 -56.88
CA LEU A 349 11.58 6.98 -56.46
C LEU A 349 11.93 7.33 -55.01
N LEU A 350 12.17 6.34 -54.15
CA LEU A 350 12.59 6.58 -52.78
C LEU A 350 13.99 7.19 -52.72
N GLU A 351 14.91 6.75 -53.59
CA GLU A 351 16.27 7.31 -53.67
C GLU A 351 16.28 8.77 -54.15
N GLN A 352 15.32 9.16 -54.99
CA GLN A 352 15.20 10.55 -55.45
C GLN A 352 14.60 11.48 -54.40
N VAL A 353 13.75 10.95 -53.51
CA VAL A 353 12.98 11.75 -52.53
C VAL A 353 13.69 11.83 -51.17
N LEU A 354 14.45 10.79 -50.79
CA LEU A 354 15.13 10.73 -49.50
C LEU A 354 16.53 11.36 -49.54
N PRO A 355 17.09 11.77 -48.38
CA PRO A 355 18.47 12.23 -48.27
C PRO A 355 19.46 11.18 -48.80
N PRO A 356 20.66 11.60 -49.25
CA PRO A 356 21.69 10.66 -49.71
C PRO A 356 22.04 9.65 -48.62
N ARG A 357 22.38 8.43 -49.05
CA ARG A 357 22.81 7.36 -48.14
C ARG A 357 24.01 7.83 -47.31
N MET A 358 24.00 7.50 -46.02
CA MET A 358 25.14 7.79 -45.15
C MET A 358 26.38 7.06 -45.64
N GLU A 359 27.53 7.73 -45.63
CA GLU A 359 28.81 7.12 -45.95
C GLU A 359 29.16 6.07 -44.90
N GLN A 360 29.37 4.83 -45.34
CA GLN A 360 29.86 3.75 -44.48
C GLN A 360 31.39 3.71 -44.53
N SER A 361 32.00 3.28 -43.43
CA SER A 361 33.44 3.07 -43.36
C SER A 361 33.86 2.02 -44.38
N GLN A 362 34.62 2.44 -45.39
CA GLN A 362 35.16 1.50 -46.38
C GLN A 362 36.34 0.75 -45.75
N PRO A 363 36.37 -0.60 -45.86
CA PRO A 363 37.50 -1.37 -45.38
C PRO A 363 38.79 -0.98 -46.15
N PRO A 364 39.97 -0.97 -45.50
CA PRO A 364 41.26 -0.80 -46.16
C PRO A 364 41.48 -1.85 -47.26
N GLN A 365 42.29 -1.54 -48.27
CA GLN A 365 42.56 -2.45 -49.40
C GLN A 365 43.19 -3.79 -48.99
N ASP A 366 43.91 -3.81 -47.86
CA ASP A 366 44.57 -5.01 -47.32
C ASP A 366 43.77 -5.68 -46.18
N ALA A 367 42.54 -5.23 -45.92
CA ALA A 367 41.70 -5.81 -44.87
C ALA A 367 41.04 -7.10 -45.33
N MET A 368 41.03 -8.11 -44.46
CA MET A 368 40.23 -9.32 -44.67
C MET A 368 38.75 -8.95 -44.54
N ILE A 369 37.98 -9.15 -45.61
CA ILE A 369 36.53 -8.91 -45.66
C ILE A 369 35.84 -10.27 -45.65
N GLU A 370 34.94 -10.48 -44.70
CA GLU A 370 34.04 -11.63 -44.64
C GLU A 370 32.61 -11.13 -44.84
N ASP A 371 31.92 -11.68 -45.84
CA ASP A 371 30.54 -11.33 -46.15
C ASP A 371 29.58 -12.21 -45.35
N PHE A 372 28.60 -11.59 -44.69
CA PHE A 372 27.58 -12.27 -43.93
C PHE A 372 26.19 -11.89 -44.44
N GLU A 373 25.33 -12.88 -44.64
CA GLU A 373 23.91 -12.67 -44.92
C GLU A 373 23.15 -12.55 -43.59
N LEU A 374 22.17 -11.62 -43.53
CA LEU A 374 21.33 -11.46 -42.36
C LEU A 374 20.19 -12.49 -42.40
N GLU A 375 20.07 -13.28 -41.34
CA GLU A 375 18.95 -14.20 -41.14
C GLU A 375 17.94 -13.59 -40.16
N ASP A 376 16.65 -13.82 -40.42
CA ASP A 376 15.58 -13.41 -39.50
C ASP A 376 15.64 -14.30 -38.25
N ILE A 377 15.60 -13.69 -37.06
CA ILE A 377 15.65 -14.45 -35.81
C ILE A 377 14.29 -15.08 -35.54
N ASP A 378 14.19 -16.41 -35.70
CA ASP A 378 13.03 -17.17 -35.24
C ASP A 378 13.02 -17.24 -33.71
N ALA A 379 12.04 -16.55 -33.11
CA ALA A 379 11.90 -16.44 -31.66
C ALA A 379 11.72 -17.80 -30.95
N SER A 380 11.30 -18.84 -31.66
CA SER A 380 11.21 -20.22 -31.13
C SER A 380 12.55 -20.94 -31.07
N GLU A 381 13.44 -20.76 -32.05
CA GLU A 381 14.70 -21.53 -32.15
C GLU A 381 15.77 -21.01 -31.17
N SER A 382 15.79 -19.70 -30.91
CA SER A 382 16.72 -19.07 -29.96
C SER A 382 16.54 -19.56 -28.50
N SER A 383 15.34 -20.04 -28.16
CA SER A 383 15.04 -20.61 -26.84
C SER A 383 15.54 -22.05 -26.67
N GLN A 384 15.56 -22.84 -27.75
CA GLN A 384 16.08 -24.21 -27.76
C GLN A 384 17.61 -24.26 -27.83
N ALA A 385 18.25 -23.36 -28.59
CA ALA A 385 19.70 -23.32 -28.73
C ALA A 385 20.41 -22.98 -27.39
N ARG A 386 19.82 -22.13 -26.56
CA ARG A 386 20.37 -21.81 -25.21
C ARG A 386 20.21 -22.94 -24.20
N ALA A 387 19.23 -23.83 -24.37
CA ALA A 387 19.04 -24.98 -23.49
C ALA A 387 20.06 -26.10 -23.79
N HIS A 388 20.49 -26.25 -25.04
CA HIS A 388 21.49 -27.27 -25.43
C HIS A 388 22.94 -26.84 -25.20
N GLY A 389 23.25 -25.53 -25.18
CA GLY A 389 24.60 -25.04 -24.90
C GLY A 389 25.07 -25.19 -23.44
N ALA A 390 24.13 -25.33 -22.49
CA ALA A 390 24.45 -25.51 -21.06
C ALA A 390 24.65 -26.97 -20.65
N ALA A 391 24.27 -27.94 -21.50
CA ALA A 391 24.37 -29.36 -21.19
C ALA A 391 25.71 -29.99 -21.63
N ASN A 392 26.45 -29.35 -22.54
CA ASN A 392 27.69 -29.90 -23.12
C ASN A 392 28.99 -29.26 -22.60
N SER A 393 28.93 -28.37 -21.60
CA SER A 393 30.13 -27.71 -21.04
C SER A 393 30.57 -28.27 -19.68
N MET A 394 30.20 -29.51 -19.33
CA MET A 394 30.51 -30.13 -18.04
C MET A 394 31.11 -31.54 -18.13
N ASP A 395 31.77 -31.92 -19.23
CA ASP A 395 32.27 -33.31 -19.35
C ASP A 395 33.60 -33.51 -20.12
N GLU A 396 34.46 -32.50 -20.23
CA GLU A 396 35.84 -32.72 -20.73
C GLU A 396 36.84 -31.88 -19.94
N ASP A 397 37.49 -32.50 -18.95
CA ASP A 397 38.94 -32.36 -18.65
C ASP A 397 39.28 -33.24 -17.43
N ASP A 398 39.33 -34.55 -17.65
CA ASP A 398 39.95 -35.54 -16.75
C ASP A 398 41.33 -35.91 -17.34
N ASP A 399 42.35 -35.81 -16.50
CA ASP A 399 43.67 -36.47 -16.55
C ASP A 399 44.58 -36.37 -17.81
N ASP A 400 45.60 -35.49 -17.75
CA ASP A 400 47.01 -35.89 -17.95
C ASP A 400 48.00 -34.72 -17.72
N VAL A 401 48.68 -34.70 -16.55
CA VAL A 401 49.83 -33.81 -16.29
C VAL A 401 51.07 -34.66 -15.95
N PRO A 402 52.13 -34.67 -16.79
CA PRO A 402 53.37 -35.40 -16.50
C PRO A 402 54.14 -34.81 -15.31
N PRO A 403 54.82 -35.64 -14.49
CA PRO A 403 55.49 -35.19 -13.29
C PRO A 403 56.85 -34.54 -13.63
N GLY A 404 56.95 -33.21 -13.55
CA GLY A 404 58.26 -32.56 -13.69
C GLY A 404 58.34 -31.06 -14.00
N ALA A 405 57.32 -30.24 -13.74
CA ALA A 405 57.41 -28.80 -13.98
C ALA A 405 57.34 -27.99 -12.66
N GLU A 406 58.44 -27.30 -12.35
CA GLU A 406 58.63 -26.39 -11.22
C GLU A 406 57.60 -25.25 -11.19
N ARG A 407 56.98 -25.05 -10.02
CA ARG A 407 56.12 -23.90 -9.75
C ARG A 407 56.98 -22.72 -9.31
N VAL A 408 57.12 -21.70 -10.16
CA VAL A 408 57.73 -20.41 -9.79
C VAL A 408 56.65 -19.51 -9.21
N GLN A 409 56.78 -19.18 -7.91
CA GLN A 409 56.06 -18.09 -7.27
C GLN A 409 56.84 -16.79 -7.49
N CYS A 410 56.20 -15.76 -8.03
CA CYS A 410 56.66 -14.38 -7.89
C CYS A 410 55.52 -13.51 -7.38
N ALA A 411 55.78 -12.93 -6.20
CA ALA A 411 55.00 -11.91 -5.55
C ALA A 411 55.04 -10.60 -6.35
N SER A 412 53.96 -9.82 -6.27
CA SER A 412 54.00 -8.38 -6.55
C SER A 412 53.48 -7.63 -5.32
N GLN A 413 54.22 -6.57 -5.01
CA GLN A 413 54.00 -5.59 -3.95
C GLN A 413 52.83 -4.66 -4.26
#